data_AF-A0A7V9BEP9-F1
#
_entry.id   AF-A0A7V9BEP9-F1
#
_cell.length_a   1.000
_cell.length_b   1.000
_cell.length_c   1.000
_cell.angle_alpha   90.00
_cell.angle_beta   90.00
_cell.angle_gamma   90.00
#
_symmetry.space_group_name_H-M   'P 1'
#
loop_
_entity.id
_entity.type
_entity.pdbx_description
1 polymer ?
#
loop_
_entity_poly.entity_id
_entity_poly.type
_entity_poly.pdbx_seq_one_letter_code
_entity_poly.pdbx_strand_id
1 'polypeptide(L)'
;RKVQLIVSGGIRTGADVAKLLALGADAASIGTAALIALGDNSPEYEGEYQKIGSSAGYYDDWQAGLDPVGISTQDGELSARLDPVLGGRRIANYLRVLTLEAQTLARACGKSHVHNLEPEDLVALTVEAAAMARVPLAGTDWIPGADLRT
;
A
#
# COMPACT_ATOMS: atom_id res chain seq x y z
N ARG A 1 -13.11 15.95 12.84
CA ARG A 1 -14.17 15.67 11.82
C ARG A 1 -15.20 14.72 12.44
N LYS A 2 -16.45 14.66 11.94
CA LYS A 2 -17.52 13.82 12.53
C LYS A 2 -17.49 12.34 12.07
N VAL A 3 -16.81 12.05 10.95
CA VAL A 3 -16.63 10.70 10.38
C VAL A 3 -15.13 10.51 10.11
N GLN A 4 -14.68 9.25 10.20
CA GLN A 4 -13.31 8.84 9.88
C GLN A 4 -13.28 8.09 8.55
N LEU A 5 -12.31 8.40 7.70
CA LEU A 5 -12.10 7.85 6.37
C LEU A 5 -10.90 6.92 6.38
N ILE A 6 -11.11 5.65 6.05
CA ILE A 6 -10.05 4.65 5.92
C ILE A 6 -9.94 4.30 4.44
N VAL A 7 -8.76 4.52 3.86
CA VAL A 7 -8.47 4.18 2.46
C VAL A 7 -7.84 2.80 2.40
N SER A 8 -8.39 1.93 1.55
CA SER A 8 -7.90 0.57 1.31
C SER A 8 -7.66 0.33 -0.18
N GLY A 9 -6.60 -0.41 -0.51
CA GLY A 9 -6.25 -0.77 -1.89
C GLY A 9 -5.05 0.00 -2.44
N GLY A 10 -4.10 -0.72 -3.05
CA GLY A 10 -2.93 -0.14 -3.71
C GLY A 10 -1.84 0.45 -2.79
N ILE A 11 -2.04 0.41 -1.46
CA ILE A 11 -1.10 0.95 -0.47
C ILE A 11 0.06 -0.02 -0.27
N ARG A 12 1.28 0.40 -0.64
CA ARG A 12 2.47 -0.45 -0.57
C ARG A 12 3.63 0.21 0.16
N THR A 13 3.71 1.54 0.13
CA THR A 13 4.84 2.32 0.65
C THR A 13 4.38 3.40 1.61
N GLY A 14 5.30 4.01 2.37
CA GLY A 14 4.99 5.19 3.17
C GLY A 14 4.63 6.41 2.31
N ALA A 15 5.06 6.46 1.04
CA ALA A 15 4.63 7.49 0.09
C ALA A 15 3.14 7.37 -0.26
N ASP A 16 2.62 6.15 -0.40
CA ASP A 16 1.18 5.93 -0.58
C ASP A 16 0.39 6.40 0.65
N VAL A 17 0.92 6.15 1.85
CA VAL A 17 0.32 6.62 3.12
C VAL A 17 0.37 8.15 3.24
N ALA A 18 1.50 8.79 2.94
CA ALA A 18 1.60 10.25 2.98
C ALA A 18 0.61 10.90 2.00
N LYS A 19 0.53 10.35 0.78
CA LYS A 19 -0.41 10.80 -0.26
C LYS A 19 -1.88 10.69 0.17
N LEU A 20 -2.32 9.56 0.72
CA LEU A 20 -3.72 9.43 1.14
C LEU A 20 -4.06 10.32 2.35
N LEU A 21 -3.10 10.52 3.27
CA LEU A 21 -3.29 11.41 4.42
C LEU A 21 -3.42 12.87 3.95
N ALA A 22 -2.55 13.30 3.03
CA ALA A 22 -2.61 14.61 2.39
C ALA A 22 -3.95 14.83 1.67
N LEU A 23 -4.47 13.81 0.98
CA LEU A 23 -5.80 13.86 0.33
C LEU A 23 -6.98 13.77 1.31
N GLY A 24 -6.71 13.72 2.62
CA GLY A 24 -7.71 13.88 3.68
C GLY A 24 -8.21 12.58 4.30
N ALA A 25 -7.59 11.43 4.04
CA ALA A 25 -7.89 10.19 4.77
C ALA A 25 -7.37 10.24 6.21
N ASP A 26 -7.99 9.48 7.10
CA ASP A 26 -7.59 9.35 8.51
C ASP A 26 -6.70 8.13 8.74
N ALA A 27 -6.81 7.07 7.93
CA ALA A 27 -5.95 5.90 8.03
C ALA A 27 -5.79 5.13 6.71
N ALA A 28 -4.70 4.37 6.63
CA ALA A 28 -4.43 3.42 5.55
C ALA A 28 -4.74 1.99 6.00
N SER A 29 -5.44 1.25 5.15
CA SER A 29 -5.61 -0.21 5.27
C SER A 29 -4.72 -0.92 4.26
N ILE A 30 -3.93 -1.87 4.75
CA ILE A 30 -3.01 -2.69 3.95
C ILE A 30 -3.51 -4.14 3.90
N GLY A 31 -3.47 -4.74 2.72
CA GLY A 31 -3.86 -6.14 2.47
C GLY A 31 -2.72 -6.90 1.81
N THR A 32 -2.71 -6.93 0.48
CA THR A 32 -1.72 -7.66 -0.33
C THR A 32 -0.27 -7.32 0.04
N ALA A 33 0.06 -6.05 0.29
CA ALA A 33 1.43 -5.67 0.67
C ALA A 33 1.87 -6.30 2.01
N ALA A 34 0.93 -6.50 2.94
CA ALA A 34 1.20 -7.23 4.18
C ALA A 34 1.41 -8.72 3.92
N LEU A 35 0.60 -9.33 3.04
CA LEU A 35 0.78 -10.73 2.64
C LEU A 35 2.16 -10.95 1.99
N ILE A 36 2.56 -10.08 1.06
CA ILE A 36 3.90 -10.12 0.44
C ILE A 36 4.99 -10.01 1.51
N ALA A 37 4.82 -9.10 2.47
CA ALA A 37 5.78 -8.95 3.57
C ALA A 37 5.85 -10.21 4.46
N LEU A 38 4.76 -10.97 4.64
CA LEU A 38 4.80 -12.28 5.31
C LEU A 38 5.62 -13.31 4.52
N GLY A 39 5.64 -13.19 3.20
CA GLY A 39 6.34 -14.08 2.28
C GLY A 39 5.43 -14.64 1.18
N ASP A 40 4.20 -14.16 1.07
CA ASP A 40 3.29 -14.53 -0.02
C ASP A 40 3.99 -14.29 -1.37
N ASN A 41 3.82 -15.22 -2.31
CA ASN A 41 4.41 -15.16 -3.64
C ASN A 41 5.95 -15.11 -3.64
N SER A 42 6.60 -15.62 -2.58
CA SER A 42 8.05 -15.69 -2.48
C SER A 42 8.67 -16.59 -3.57
N PRO A 43 9.69 -16.13 -4.32
CA PRO A 43 10.38 -16.92 -5.33
C PRO A 43 11.02 -18.22 -4.82
N GLU A 44 11.22 -18.35 -3.51
CA GLU A 44 11.74 -19.59 -2.90
C GLU A 44 10.82 -20.80 -3.11
N TYR A 45 9.53 -20.57 -3.39
CA TYR A 45 8.53 -21.60 -3.67
C TYR A 45 8.19 -21.77 -5.16
N GLU A 46 9.01 -21.23 -6.08
CA GLU A 46 8.77 -21.31 -7.54
C GLU A 46 8.44 -22.73 -8.02
N GLY A 47 9.20 -23.73 -7.55
CA GLY A 47 8.96 -25.12 -7.93
C GLY A 47 7.62 -25.69 -7.42
N GLU A 48 7.06 -25.14 -6.34
CA GLU A 48 5.72 -25.50 -5.86
C GLU A 48 4.63 -24.76 -6.64
N TYR A 49 4.84 -23.49 -6.97
CA TYR A 49 3.92 -22.72 -7.82
C TYR A 49 3.74 -23.36 -9.20
N GLN A 50 4.84 -23.85 -9.80
CA GLN A 50 4.78 -24.53 -11.09
C GLN A 50 3.94 -25.81 -11.06
N LYS A 51 3.87 -26.51 -9.91
CA LYS A 51 3.04 -27.72 -9.75
C LYS A 51 1.54 -27.42 -9.81
N ILE A 52 1.15 -26.20 -9.46
CA ILE A 52 -0.24 -25.73 -9.52
C ILE A 52 -0.52 -24.92 -10.79
N GLY A 53 0.43 -24.84 -11.73
CA GLY A 53 0.26 -24.12 -12.99
C GLY A 53 0.44 -22.60 -12.90
N SER A 54 0.98 -22.10 -11.79
CA SER A 54 1.28 -20.68 -11.56
C SER A 54 2.81 -20.46 -11.43
N SER A 55 3.23 -19.27 -11.04
CA SER A 55 4.63 -18.88 -10.79
C SER A 55 4.69 -17.82 -9.69
N ALA A 56 5.85 -17.62 -9.07
CA ALA A 56 6.01 -16.62 -8.02
C ALA A 56 5.71 -15.21 -8.54
N GLY A 57 4.85 -14.47 -7.81
CA GLY A 57 4.44 -13.11 -8.15
C GLY A 57 3.09 -13.03 -8.89
N TYR A 58 2.49 -14.16 -9.25
CA TYR A 58 1.16 -14.23 -9.83
C TYR A 58 0.10 -14.52 -8.75
N TYR A 59 -1.00 -13.76 -8.78
CA TYR A 59 -2.14 -13.87 -7.85
C TYR A 59 -3.37 -14.45 -8.55
N ASP A 60 -3.19 -15.49 -9.35
CA ASP A 60 -4.22 -16.07 -10.22
C ASP A 60 -5.06 -17.17 -9.55
N ASP A 61 -4.54 -17.88 -8.55
CA ASP A 61 -5.19 -19.09 -7.98
C ASP A 61 -5.40 -19.09 -6.46
N TRP A 62 -5.29 -17.94 -5.80
CA TRP A 62 -5.45 -17.86 -4.34
C TRP A 62 -6.83 -18.36 -3.85
N GLN A 63 -7.87 -18.23 -4.67
CA GLN A 63 -9.21 -18.78 -4.39
C GLN A 63 -9.24 -20.30 -4.27
N ALA A 64 -8.29 -21.02 -4.88
CA ALA A 64 -8.20 -22.48 -4.79
C ALA A 64 -7.66 -22.95 -3.44
N GLY A 65 -7.10 -22.04 -2.63
CA GLY A 65 -6.52 -22.35 -1.32
C GLY A 65 -5.25 -23.21 -1.41
N LEU A 66 -4.55 -23.17 -2.55
CA LEU A 66 -3.36 -23.97 -2.82
C LEU A 66 -2.06 -23.19 -2.64
N ASP A 67 -2.10 -22.09 -1.87
CA ASP A 67 -0.92 -21.26 -1.59
C ASP A 67 0.24 -22.11 -1.02
N PRO A 68 1.34 -22.28 -1.79
CA PRO A 68 2.49 -23.05 -1.36
C PRO A 68 3.22 -22.49 -0.13
N VAL A 69 3.11 -21.19 0.13
CA VAL A 69 3.74 -20.53 1.29
C VAL A 69 2.94 -20.80 2.57
N GLY A 70 1.66 -21.16 2.45
CA GLY A 70 0.81 -21.49 3.58
C GLY A 70 0.12 -20.31 4.25
N ILE A 71 0.04 -19.14 3.58
CA ILE A 71 -0.59 -17.93 4.12
C ILE A 71 -2.09 -17.92 3.81
N SER A 72 -2.46 -18.18 2.55
CA SER A 72 -3.84 -18.13 2.06
C SER A 72 -4.34 -19.52 1.68
N THR A 73 -4.39 -20.39 2.68
CA THR A 73 -4.85 -21.76 2.55
C THR A 73 -5.60 -22.19 3.81
N GLN A 74 -6.49 -23.18 3.67
CA GLN A 74 -7.10 -23.89 4.80
C GLN A 74 -6.61 -25.35 4.87
N ASP A 75 -5.70 -25.75 3.97
CA ASP A 75 -5.08 -27.07 4.00
C ASP A 75 -4.10 -27.17 5.18
N GLY A 76 -4.18 -28.27 5.93
CA GLY A 76 -3.39 -28.46 7.14
C GLY A 76 -1.89 -28.60 6.89
N GLU A 77 -1.48 -29.20 5.77
CA GLU A 77 -0.07 -29.38 5.43
C GLU A 77 0.55 -28.10 4.90
N LEU A 78 -0.20 -27.35 4.08
CA LEU A 78 0.26 -26.05 3.57
C LEU A 78 0.29 -24.99 4.68
N SER A 79 -0.78 -24.85 5.48
CA SER A 79 -0.83 -23.84 6.55
C SER A 79 0.25 -24.04 7.62
N ALA A 80 0.69 -25.28 7.84
CA ALA A 80 1.81 -25.59 8.74
C ALA A 80 3.17 -25.02 8.27
N ARG A 81 3.28 -24.59 7.00
CA ARG A 81 4.51 -23.98 6.45
C ARG A 81 4.74 -22.55 6.95
N LEU A 82 3.69 -21.84 7.38
CA LEU A 82 3.81 -20.49 7.90
C LEU A 82 4.38 -20.50 9.32
N ASP A 83 5.59 -19.96 9.51
CA ASP A 83 6.15 -19.64 10.83
C ASP A 83 5.56 -18.30 11.33
N PRO A 84 4.69 -18.28 12.36
CA PRO A 84 4.06 -17.05 12.83
C PRO A 84 5.05 -16.08 13.50
N VAL A 85 6.12 -16.59 14.11
CA VAL A 85 7.13 -15.76 14.78
C VAL A 85 7.98 -15.04 13.75
N LEU A 86 8.44 -15.75 12.73
CA LEU A 86 9.18 -15.16 11.62
C LEU A 86 8.28 -14.19 10.82
N GLY A 87 7.07 -14.61 10.47
CA GLY A 87 6.09 -13.78 9.77
C GLY A 87 5.79 -12.48 10.51
N GLY A 88 5.57 -12.56 11.82
CA GLY A 88 5.37 -11.38 12.68
C GLY A 88 6.55 -10.40 12.64
N ARG A 89 7.80 -10.91 12.65
CA ARG A 89 9.00 -10.06 12.51
C ARG A 89 9.06 -9.38 11.14
N ARG A 90 8.72 -10.09 10.06
CA ARG A 90 8.71 -9.52 8.71
C ARG A 90 7.67 -8.40 8.57
N ILE A 91 6.44 -8.62 9.05
CA ILE A 91 5.40 -7.58 9.10
C ILE A 91 5.83 -6.38 9.94
N ALA A 92 6.41 -6.61 11.12
CA ALA A 92 6.89 -5.52 11.98
C ALA A 92 7.97 -4.67 11.30
N ASN A 93 8.86 -5.28 10.52
CA ASN A 93 9.86 -4.56 9.73
C ASN A 93 9.21 -3.75 8.61
N TYR A 94 8.27 -4.35 7.87
CA TYR A 94 7.52 -3.66 6.82
C TYR A 94 6.78 -2.42 7.37
N LEU A 95 6.00 -2.58 8.44
CA LEU A 95 5.28 -1.48 9.08
C LEU A 95 6.21 -0.38 9.60
N ARG A 96 7.38 -0.75 10.11
CA ARG A 96 8.39 0.20 10.56
C ARG A 96 8.94 1.04 9.40
N VAL A 97 9.29 0.41 8.27
CA VAL A 97 9.76 1.12 7.08
C VAL A 97 8.68 2.04 6.54
N LEU A 98 7.46 1.54 6.40
CA LEU A 98 6.31 2.30 5.93
C LEU A 98 6.01 3.53 6.81
N THR A 99 6.16 3.39 8.13
CA THR A 99 6.04 4.49 9.10
C THR A 99 7.18 5.52 8.93
N LEU A 100 8.43 5.06 8.84
CA LEU A 100 9.60 5.93 8.70
C LEU A 100 9.56 6.73 7.39
N GLU A 101 9.13 6.12 6.29
CA GLU A 101 8.96 6.78 5.00
C GLU A 101 7.89 7.89 5.08
N ALA A 102 6.71 7.59 5.62
CA ALA A 102 5.64 8.57 5.75
C ALA A 102 6.04 9.74 6.66
N GLN A 103 6.72 9.45 7.78
CA GLN A 103 7.29 10.48 8.67
C GLN A 103 8.35 11.34 7.96
N THR A 104 9.19 10.72 7.14
CA THR A 104 10.24 11.43 6.38
C THR A 104 9.62 12.41 5.39
N LEU A 105 8.55 12.01 4.69
CA LEU A 105 7.81 12.88 3.79
C LEU A 105 7.12 14.02 4.53
N ALA A 106 6.42 13.73 5.64
CA ALA A 106 5.81 14.77 6.46
C ALA A 106 6.84 15.82 6.92
N ARG A 107 8.01 15.37 7.38
CA ARG A 107 9.10 16.28 7.78
C ARG A 107 9.66 17.08 6.61
N ALA A 108 9.77 16.48 5.42
CA ALA A 108 10.21 17.18 4.21
C ALA A 108 9.23 18.30 3.80
N CYS A 109 7.94 18.09 4.03
CA CYS A 109 6.88 19.10 3.86
C CYS A 109 6.78 20.09 5.03
N GLY A 110 7.70 20.07 5.99
CA GLY A 110 7.69 20.97 7.16
C GLY A 110 6.60 20.64 8.20
N LYS A 111 5.99 19.45 8.14
CA LYS A 111 4.93 19.02 9.06
C LYS A 111 5.52 18.26 10.26
N SER A 112 5.02 18.58 11.45
CA SER A 112 5.41 17.91 12.71
C SER A 112 4.66 16.60 12.97
N HIS A 113 3.56 16.37 12.27
CA HIS A 113 2.72 15.18 12.39
C HIS A 113 2.21 14.75 11.01
N VAL A 114 2.09 13.45 10.76
CA VAL A 114 1.66 12.92 9.45
C VAL A 114 0.23 13.33 9.06
N HIS A 115 -0.65 13.51 10.05
CA HIS A 115 -2.01 14.05 9.82
C HIS A 115 -2.07 15.54 9.50
N ASN A 116 -0.94 16.25 9.55
CA ASN A 116 -0.86 17.65 9.12
C ASN A 116 -0.45 17.78 7.65
N LEU A 117 -0.27 16.66 6.94
CA LEU A 117 -0.14 16.66 5.48
C LEU A 117 -1.44 17.13 4.85
N GLU A 118 -1.33 17.97 3.83
CA GLU A 118 -2.46 18.61 3.15
C GLU A 118 -2.29 18.51 1.63
N PRO A 119 -3.35 18.73 0.83
CA PRO A 119 -3.26 18.64 -0.63
C PRO A 119 -2.20 19.57 -1.24
N GLU A 120 -1.87 20.68 -0.59
CA GLU A 120 -0.84 21.64 -1.00
C GLU A 120 0.57 21.05 -0.94
N ASP A 121 0.78 19.96 -0.19
CA ASP A 121 2.05 19.23 -0.15
C ASP A 121 2.24 18.29 -1.35
N LEU A 122 1.25 18.20 -2.24
CA LEU A 122 1.23 17.29 -3.38
C LEU A 122 1.28 18.03 -4.72
N VAL A 123 1.88 17.35 -5.70
CA VAL A 123 1.73 17.66 -7.13
C VAL A 123 1.44 16.38 -7.89
N ALA A 124 0.65 16.48 -8.95
CA ALA A 124 0.32 15.37 -9.84
C ALA A 124 1.34 15.25 -10.97
N LEU A 125 1.65 14.02 -11.36
CA LEU A 125 2.53 13.73 -12.50
C LEU A 125 1.79 13.63 -13.84
N THR A 126 0.46 13.49 -13.81
CA THR A 126 -0.38 13.43 -15.02
C THR A 126 -1.57 14.37 -14.91
N VAL A 127 -2.11 14.75 -16.07
CA VAL A 127 -3.26 15.66 -16.18
C VAL A 127 -4.51 15.03 -15.54
N GLU A 128 -4.72 13.74 -15.70
CA GLU A 128 -5.85 13.00 -15.15
C GLU A 128 -5.79 12.97 -13.62
N ALA A 129 -4.61 12.70 -13.05
CA ALA A 129 -4.41 12.71 -11.61
C ALA A 129 -4.63 14.11 -11.03
N ALA A 130 -4.12 15.15 -11.70
CA ALA A 130 -4.33 16.55 -11.31
C ALA A 130 -5.83 16.89 -11.28
N ALA A 131 -6.57 16.53 -12.33
CA ALA A 131 -8.01 16.77 -12.44
C ALA A 131 -8.82 16.03 -11.36
N MET A 132 -8.50 14.75 -11.12
CA MET A 132 -9.26 13.90 -10.18
C MET A 132 -8.98 14.25 -8.73
N ALA A 133 -7.71 14.47 -8.37
CA ALA A 133 -7.30 14.76 -6.99
C ALA A 133 -7.37 16.25 -6.64
N ARG A 134 -7.57 17.12 -7.65
CA ARG A 134 -7.58 18.59 -7.53
C ARG A 134 -6.30 19.14 -6.91
N VAL A 135 -5.17 18.64 -7.39
CA VAL A 135 -3.82 19.13 -7.02
C VAL A 135 -3.08 19.61 -8.27
N PRO A 136 -2.13 20.56 -8.16
CA PRO A 136 -1.44 21.12 -9.32
C PRO A 136 -0.66 20.07 -10.12
N LEU A 137 -0.59 20.24 -11.44
CA LEU A 137 0.33 19.47 -12.28
C LEU A 137 1.77 19.91 -12.00
N ALA A 138 2.67 18.92 -11.82
CA ALA A 138 4.07 19.16 -11.45
C ALA A 138 4.76 20.19 -12.38
N GLY A 139 5.44 21.16 -11.75
CA GLY A 139 6.10 22.26 -12.46
C GLY A 139 5.18 23.42 -12.85
N THR A 140 3.91 23.39 -12.42
CA THR A 140 2.90 24.42 -12.72
C THR A 140 1.98 24.65 -11.51
N ASP A 141 1.20 25.73 -11.55
CA ASP A 141 0.07 25.96 -10.64
C ASP A 141 -1.27 25.52 -11.25
N TRP A 142 -1.24 24.85 -12.42
CA TRP A 142 -2.44 24.52 -13.17
C TRP A 142 -3.11 23.26 -12.63
N ILE A 143 -4.43 23.36 -12.37
CA ILE A 143 -5.30 22.24 -12.04
C ILE A 143 -6.35 22.12 -13.15
N PRO A 144 -6.34 21.05 -13.96
CA PRO A 144 -7.29 20.91 -15.05
C PRO A 144 -8.74 20.88 -14.55
N GLY A 145 -9.60 21.71 -15.14
CA GLY A 145 -11.00 21.83 -14.74
C GLY A 145 -11.25 22.61 -13.46
N ALA A 146 -10.22 23.27 -12.89
CA ALA A 146 -10.37 24.10 -11.70
C ALA A 146 -10.84 25.54 -11.97
N ASP A 147 -11.03 25.93 -13.24
CA ASP A 147 -11.52 27.27 -13.58
C ASP A 147 -12.94 27.52 -13.04
N LEU A 148 -12.97 28.29 -11.94
CA LEU A 148 -13.95 29.25 -11.45
C LEU A 148 -15.41 28.79 -11.31
N ARG A 149 -15.72 28.19 -10.15
CA ARG A 149 -17.03 28.44 -9.51
C ARG A 149 -16.99 29.84 -8.89
N THR A 150 -17.52 30.83 -9.59
CA THR A 150 -18.10 32.05 -9.00
C THR A 150 -19.27 31.69 -8.10
#